data_AF-A0A5B7ILE8-F1
#
_entry.id   AF-A0A5B7ILE8-F1
#
_cell.length_a   1.000
_cell.length_b   1.000
_cell.length_c   1.000
_cell.angle_alpha   90.00
_cell.angle_beta   90.00
_cell.angle_gamma   90.00
#
_symmetry.space_group_name_H-M   'P 1'
#
loop_
_entity.id
_entity.type
_entity.pdbx_description
1 polymer ?
#
loop_
_entity_poly.entity_id
_entity_poly.type
_entity_poly.pdbx_seq_one_letter_code
_entity_poly.pdbx_strand_id
1 'polypeptide(L)'
;MWYGVRHHSGGHTTLLIFLNAFVHTVMYLYYLLAAMGPRVRPFLWWKKYLTTLQIVQFLTVMAQNAMVFFVECAVPPVLLIWVNSMAVLFLILFTDFYIKAYRRTSKNEMVMSSRETSSKLSVQTDATTTIMTDVYRAELVRARTRI
;
A
#
# COMPACT_ATOMS: atom_id res chain seq x y z
N MET A 1 7.13 9.31 28.51
CA MET A 1 6.84 7.99 29.09
C MET A 1 6.63 8.04 30.61
N TRP A 2 7.56 8.59 31.41
CA TRP A 2 7.44 8.55 32.90
C TRP A 2 6.20 9.27 33.47
N TYR A 3 5.79 10.40 32.88
CA TYR A 3 4.59 11.14 33.32
C TYR A 3 3.26 10.42 33.00
N GLY A 4 3.21 9.70 31.87
CA GLY A 4 2.01 8.98 31.42
C GLY A 4 1.72 7.70 32.21
N VAL A 5 2.78 6.97 32.61
CA VAL A 5 2.70 5.74 33.44
C VAL A 5 2.16 6.04 34.84
N ARG A 6 2.36 7.26 35.35
CA ARG A 6 1.93 7.65 36.70
C ARG A 6 0.44 7.98 36.83
N HIS A 7 -0.27 8.19 35.72
CA HIS A 7 -1.66 8.69 35.72
C HIS A 7 -2.68 7.75 35.03
N HIS A 8 -2.24 6.75 34.26
CA HIS A 8 -3.15 5.88 33.49
C HIS A 8 -2.81 4.40 33.69
N SER A 9 -3.40 3.79 34.70
CA SER A 9 -3.46 2.32 34.86
C SER A 9 -4.61 1.74 34.02
N GLY A 10 -4.61 2.02 32.71
CA GLY A 10 -5.62 1.51 31.77
C GLY A 10 -5.14 0.26 31.04
N GLY A 11 -5.63 -0.92 31.45
CA GLY A 11 -5.26 -2.21 30.84
C GLY A 11 -5.58 -2.31 29.33
N HIS A 12 -6.60 -1.59 28.86
CA HIS A 12 -7.00 -1.56 27.45
C HIS A 12 -5.89 -1.00 26.53
N THR A 13 -5.18 0.04 26.98
CA THR A 13 -4.12 0.70 26.19
C THR A 13 -2.83 -0.11 26.20
N THR A 14 -2.61 -0.95 27.21
CA THR A 14 -1.38 -1.75 27.38
C THR A 14 -1.22 -2.79 26.28
N LEU A 15 -2.31 -3.41 25.82
CA LEU A 15 -2.30 -4.36 24.71
C LEU A 15 -1.89 -3.71 23.39
N LEU A 16 -2.33 -2.47 23.13
CA LEU A 16 -1.95 -1.72 21.93
C LEU A 16 -0.46 -1.33 21.95
N ILE A 17 0.07 -0.97 23.13
CA ILE A 17 1.50 -0.67 23.32
C ILE A 17 2.34 -1.94 23.15
N PHE A 18 1.85 -3.08 23.62
CA PHE A 18 2.54 -4.36 23.46
C PHE A 18 2.60 -4.80 21.98
N LEU A 19 1.48 -4.71 21.25
CA LEU A 19 1.42 -4.98 19.82
C LEU A 19 2.35 -4.04 19.02
N ASN A 20 2.42 -2.77 19.40
CA ASN A 20 3.36 -1.80 18.83
C ASN A 20 4.82 -2.24 19.03
N ALA A 21 5.19 -2.57 20.27
CA ALA A 21 6.54 -3.06 20.58
C ALA A 21 6.88 -4.34 19.79
N PHE A 22 5.92 -5.26 19.66
CA PHE A 22 6.08 -6.49 18.88
C PHE A 22 6.36 -6.21 17.39
N VAL A 23 5.57 -5.35 16.75
CA VAL A 23 5.80 -4.93 15.35
C VAL A 23 7.16 -4.25 15.20
N HIS A 24 7.57 -3.46 16.20
CA HIS A 24 8.87 -2.79 16.21
C HIS A 24 10.04 -3.78 16.35
N THR A 25 9.90 -4.81 17.20
CA THR A 25 10.86 -5.91 17.32
C THR A 25 11.02 -6.65 15.99
N VAL A 26 9.92 -6.97 15.30
CA VAL A 26 9.96 -7.63 13.99
C VAL A 26 10.65 -6.76 12.93
N MET A 27 10.44 -5.44 12.97
CA MET A 27 11.13 -4.50 12.08
C MET A 27 12.64 -4.48 12.30
N TYR A 28 13.10 -4.42 13.56
CA TYR A 28 14.54 -4.45 13.85
C TYR A 28 15.17 -5.81 13.54
N LEU A 29 14.43 -6.90 13.78
CA LEU A 29 14.85 -8.23 13.37
C LEU A 29 15.05 -8.29 11.85
N TYR A 30 14.13 -7.71 11.08
CA TYR A 30 14.28 -7.60 9.62
C TYR A 30 15.55 -6.85 9.21
N TYR A 31 15.90 -5.74 9.89
CA TYR A 31 17.15 -5.03 9.62
C TYR A 31 18.40 -5.84 9.98
N LEU A 32 18.35 -6.61 11.07
CA LEU A 32 19.42 -7.52 11.47
C LEU A 32 19.64 -8.61 10.41
N LEU A 33 18.56 -9.25 9.94
CA LEU A 33 18.64 -10.23 8.87
C LEU A 33 19.15 -9.60 7.57
N ALA A 34 18.72 -8.39 7.23
CA ALA A 34 19.21 -7.70 6.03
C ALA A 34 20.74 -7.43 6.06
N ALA A 35 21.34 -7.30 7.25
CA ALA A 35 22.78 -7.13 7.43
C ALA A 35 23.57 -8.44 7.34
N MET A 36 22.92 -9.60 7.47
CA MET A 36 23.55 -10.92 7.58
C MET A 36 23.98 -11.55 6.22
N GLY A 37 23.96 -10.77 5.13
CA GLY A 37 24.62 -11.09 3.87
C GLY A 37 23.71 -11.38 2.64
N PRO A 38 24.30 -11.58 1.45
CA PRO A 38 23.58 -11.64 0.18
C PRO A 38 22.64 -12.85 0.00
N ARG A 39 22.73 -13.88 0.86
CA ARG A 39 21.89 -15.10 0.79
C ARG A 39 20.46 -14.90 1.28
N VAL A 40 20.20 -13.88 2.12
CA VAL A 40 18.87 -13.61 2.68
C VAL A 40 18.08 -12.55 1.91
N ARG A 41 18.73 -11.84 0.97
CA ARG A 41 18.10 -10.92 0.00
C ARG A 41 16.83 -11.45 -0.69
N PRO A 42 16.74 -12.73 -1.12
CA PRO A 42 15.51 -13.24 -1.74
C PRO A 42 14.32 -13.41 -0.78
N PHE A 43 14.53 -13.45 0.55
CA PHE A 43 13.43 -13.52 1.53
C PHE A 43 12.86 -12.15 1.93
N LEU A 44 13.43 -11.03 1.44
CA LEU A 44 12.99 -9.67 1.78
C LEU A 44 11.69 -9.22 1.05
N TRP A 45 10.98 -10.11 0.35
CA TRP A 45 9.75 -9.75 -0.38
C TRP A 45 8.62 -9.26 0.55
N TRP A 46 8.61 -9.71 1.81
CA TRP A 46 7.59 -9.29 2.79
C TRP A 46 7.78 -7.88 3.37
N LYS A 47 8.79 -7.13 2.90
CA LYS A 47 9.08 -5.78 3.40
C LYS A 47 7.90 -4.80 3.24
N LYS A 48 7.02 -5.04 2.26
CA LYS A 48 5.74 -4.33 2.10
C LYS A 48 4.88 -4.44 3.35
N TYR A 49 4.68 -5.67 3.82
CA TYR A 49 3.82 -5.95 4.97
C TYR A 49 4.36 -5.30 6.25
N LEU A 50 5.67 -5.26 6.44
CA LEU A 50 6.27 -4.61 7.61
C LEU A 50 5.99 -3.10 7.67
N THR A 51 6.14 -2.39 6.53
CA THR A 51 5.81 -0.95 6.47
C THR A 51 4.31 -0.70 6.62
N THR A 52 3.46 -1.56 6.02
CA THR A 52 2.01 -1.48 6.18
C THR A 52 1.58 -1.70 7.63
N LEU A 53 2.17 -2.68 8.32
CA LEU A 53 1.89 -2.95 9.73
C LEU A 53 2.28 -1.77 10.64
N GLN A 54 3.41 -1.12 10.39
CA GLN A 54 3.79 0.09 11.13
C GLN A 54 2.83 1.26 10.91
N ILE A 55 2.36 1.48 9.66
CA ILE A 55 1.38 2.55 9.37
C ILE A 55 0.05 2.27 10.08
N VAL A 56 -0.44 1.03 10.04
CA VAL A 56 -1.66 0.63 10.76
C VAL A 56 -1.51 0.87 12.26
N GLN A 57 -0.38 0.51 12.85
CA GLN A 57 -0.09 0.77 14.27
C GLN A 57 -0.15 2.27 14.61
N PHE A 58 0.41 3.16 13.77
CA PHE A 58 0.30 4.61 13.97
C PHE A 58 -1.14 5.11 13.89
N LEU A 59 -1.95 4.59 12.96
CA LEU A 59 -3.37 4.93 12.83
C LEU A 59 -4.19 4.48 14.05
N THR A 60 -3.95 3.27 14.55
CA THR A 60 -4.61 2.78 15.77
C THR A 60 -4.26 3.63 16.99
N VAL A 61 -2.99 4.06 17.11
CA VAL A 61 -2.58 4.97 18.19
C VAL A 61 -3.22 6.35 18.04
N MET A 62 -3.34 6.90 16.82
CA MET A 62 -4.08 8.15 16.60
C MET A 62 -5.56 8.02 17.00
N ALA A 63 -6.22 6.91 16.62
CA ALA A 63 -7.61 6.67 16.97
C ALA A 63 -7.82 6.54 18.49
N GLN A 64 -6.93 5.84 19.18
CA GLN A 64 -6.96 5.74 20.64
C GLN A 64 -6.78 7.10 21.31
N ASN A 65 -5.86 7.94 20.82
CA ASN A 65 -5.67 9.30 21.35
C ASN A 65 -6.89 10.19 21.09
N ALA A 66 -7.53 10.07 19.92
CA ALA A 66 -8.77 10.78 19.62
C ALA A 66 -9.90 10.35 20.57
N MET A 67 -10.03 9.05 20.83
CA MET A 67 -11.04 8.53 21.77
C MET A 67 -10.83 9.05 23.20
N VAL A 68 -9.58 9.07 23.67
CA VAL A 68 -9.22 9.64 25.00
C VAL A 68 -9.39 11.16 25.04
N PHE A 69 -9.33 11.85 23.90
CA PHE A 69 -9.61 13.28 23.83
C PHE A 69 -11.12 13.59 23.96
N PHE A 70 -11.98 12.74 23.39
CA PHE A 70 -13.44 12.90 23.49
C PHE A 70 -14.02 12.43 24.82
N VAL A 71 -13.42 11.41 25.44
CA VAL A 71 -13.79 10.96 26.79
C VAL A 71 -12.92 11.73 27.76
N GLU A 72 -13.45 12.81 28.33
CA GLU A 72 -12.75 13.70 29.29
C GLU A 72 -12.23 12.93 30.52
N CYS A 73 -11.13 12.22 30.36
CA CYS A 73 -10.36 11.62 31.43
C CYS A 73 -9.38 12.67 31.96
N ALA A 74 -8.89 12.48 33.19
CA ALA A 74 -7.99 13.37 33.93
C ALA A 74 -6.56 13.46 33.33
N VAL A 75 -6.45 13.48 32.01
CA VAL A 75 -5.21 13.55 31.25
C VAL A 75 -5.02 14.99 30.80
N PRO A 76 -3.87 15.63 31.06
CA PRO A 76 -3.64 16.97 30.56
C PRO A 76 -3.60 16.94 29.01
N PRO A 77 -4.47 17.70 28.31
CA PRO A 77 -4.62 17.64 26.86
C PRO A 77 -3.36 18.04 26.10
N VAL A 78 -2.49 18.86 26.73
CA VAL A 78 -1.19 19.26 26.19
C VAL A 78 -0.29 18.05 25.89
N LEU A 79 -0.28 17.03 26.76
CA LEU A 79 0.53 15.84 26.53
C LEU A 79 -0.02 14.96 25.41
N LEU A 80 -1.33 14.87 25.29
CA LEU A 80 -2.00 14.13 24.21
C LEU A 80 -1.70 14.79 22.85
N ILE A 81 -1.81 16.12 22.76
CA ILE A 81 -1.51 16.88 21.54
C ILE A 81 -0.04 16.73 21.14
N TRP A 82 0.89 16.75 22.11
CA TRP A 82 2.32 16.57 21.84
C TRP A 82 2.66 15.17 21.32
N VAL A 83 2.08 14.11 21.91
CA VAL A 83 2.30 12.74 21.45
C VAL A 83 1.67 12.53 20.07
N ASN A 84 0.48 13.08 19.85
CA ASN A 84 -0.22 12.97 18.57
C ASN A 84 0.51 13.71 17.45
N SER A 85 1.09 14.88 17.71
CA SER A 85 1.87 15.62 16.71
C SER A 85 3.11 14.86 16.26
N MET A 86 3.81 14.19 17.19
CA MET A 86 4.92 13.30 16.88
C MET A 86 4.47 12.11 16.02
N ALA A 87 3.33 11.50 16.34
CA ALA A 87 2.77 10.40 15.56
C ALA A 87 2.43 10.81 14.12
N VAL A 88 1.85 12.00 13.92
CA VAL A 88 1.56 12.55 12.58
C VAL A 88 2.83 12.76 11.76
N LEU A 89 3.90 13.27 12.39
CA LEU A 89 5.19 13.49 11.74
C LEU A 89 5.78 12.18 11.21
N PHE A 90 5.77 11.12 12.01
CA PHE A 90 6.19 9.78 11.58
C PHE A 90 5.27 9.22 10.49
N LEU A 91 3.96 9.43 10.58
CA LEU A 91 3.00 8.95 9.60
C LEU A 91 3.27 9.57 8.21
N ILE A 92 3.54 10.88 8.14
CA ILE A 92 3.89 11.55 6.88
C ILE A 92 5.15 10.96 6.28
N LEU A 93 6.21 10.78 7.08
CA LEU A 93 7.49 10.24 6.64
C LEU A 93 7.35 8.80 6.10
N PHE A 94 6.64 7.95 6.84
CA PHE A 94 6.41 6.56 6.42
C PHE A 94 5.48 6.46 5.22
N THR A 95 4.49 7.35 5.11
CA THR A 95 3.57 7.41 3.97
C THR A 95 4.30 7.86 2.71
N ASP A 96 5.18 8.87 2.79
CA ASP A 96 6.01 9.31 1.66
C ASP A 96 6.93 8.18 1.19
N PHE A 97 7.62 7.51 2.13
CA PHE A 97 8.44 6.34 1.82
C PHE A 97 7.63 5.20 1.20
N TYR A 98 6.45 4.88 1.74
CA TYR A 98 5.57 3.82 1.24
C TYR A 98 5.11 4.11 -0.18
N ILE A 99 4.65 5.34 -0.44
CA ILE A 99 4.23 5.80 -1.76
C ILE A 99 5.40 5.73 -2.74
N LYS A 100 6.57 6.25 -2.37
CA LYS A 100 7.75 6.29 -3.25
C LYS A 100 8.30 4.90 -3.56
N ALA A 101 8.27 3.99 -2.57
CA ALA A 101 8.77 2.62 -2.70
C ALA A 101 7.80 1.69 -3.46
N TYR A 102 6.48 1.88 -3.32
CA TYR A 102 5.49 0.90 -3.80
C TYR A 102 4.57 1.40 -4.91
N ARG A 103 4.33 2.72 -5.02
CA ARG A 103 3.51 3.28 -6.11
C ARG A 103 4.23 3.17 -7.47
N ARG A 104 5.55 2.97 -7.49
CA ARG A 104 6.32 2.63 -8.69
C ARG A 104 6.04 1.20 -9.21
N THR A 105 5.74 0.25 -8.32
CA THR A 105 5.38 -1.13 -8.73
C THR A 105 3.99 -1.16 -9.36
N SER A 106 2.99 -0.52 -8.75
CA SER A 106 1.60 -0.53 -9.27
C SER A 106 1.43 0.29 -10.56
N LYS A 107 2.20 1.36 -10.76
CA LYS A 107 2.17 2.13 -12.01
C LYS A 107 2.67 1.29 -13.19
N ASN A 108 3.66 0.43 -12.98
CA ASN A 108 4.18 -0.47 -14.01
C ASN A 108 3.21 -1.61 -14.35
N GLU A 109 2.48 -2.14 -13.37
CA GLU A 109 1.44 -3.15 -13.57
C GLU A 109 0.24 -2.59 -14.35
N MET A 110 -0.19 -1.36 -14.03
CA MET A 110 -1.28 -0.68 -14.75
C MET A 110 -0.88 -0.33 -16.20
N VAL A 111 0.35 0.15 -16.41
CA VAL A 111 0.88 0.47 -17.76
C VAL A 111 1.07 -0.79 -18.61
N MET A 112 1.47 -1.92 -18.03
CA MET A 112 1.54 -3.21 -18.72
C MET A 112 0.15 -3.70 -19.15
N SER A 113 -0.84 -3.63 -18.26
CA SER A 113 -2.23 -4.03 -18.55
C SER A 113 -2.89 -3.17 -19.64
N SER A 114 -2.65 -1.85 -19.63
CA SER A 114 -3.13 -0.96 -20.70
C SER A 114 -2.45 -1.23 -22.05
N ARG A 115 -1.15 -1.56 -22.06
CA ARG A 115 -0.42 -1.91 -23.30
C ARG A 115 -0.86 -3.24 -23.90
N GLU A 116 -1.10 -4.25 -23.07
CA GLU A 116 -1.67 -5.53 -23.53
C GLU A 116 -3.07 -5.35 -24.13
N THR A 117 -3.89 -4.49 -23.52
CA THR A 117 -5.26 -4.21 -24.00
C THR A 117 -5.22 -3.44 -25.32
N SER A 118 -4.38 -2.41 -25.45
CA SER A 118 -4.21 -1.68 -26.72
C SER A 118 -3.62 -2.56 -27.84
N SER A 119 -2.70 -3.47 -27.52
CA SER A 119 -2.14 -4.42 -28.50
C SER A 119 -3.17 -5.46 -28.95
N LYS A 120 -4.00 -5.98 -28.05
CA LYS A 120 -5.09 -6.90 -28.41
C LYS A 120 -6.16 -6.19 -29.24
N LEU A 121 -6.45 -4.92 -28.93
CA LEU A 121 -7.43 -4.12 -29.67
C LEU A 121 -6.93 -3.75 -31.08
N SER A 122 -5.65 -3.41 -31.27
CA SER A 122 -5.09 -3.13 -32.59
C SER A 122 -5.06 -4.37 -33.48
N VAL A 123 -4.65 -5.52 -32.94
CA VAL A 123 -4.62 -6.80 -33.69
C VAL A 123 -6.02 -7.28 -34.09
N GLN A 124 -7.02 -7.12 -33.20
CA GLN A 124 -8.42 -7.48 -33.51
C GLN A 124 -9.01 -6.55 -34.60
N THR A 125 -8.66 -5.27 -34.59
CA THR A 125 -9.14 -4.28 -35.56
C THR A 125 -8.57 -4.55 -36.95
N ASP A 126 -7.29 -4.90 -37.04
CA ASP A 126 -6.65 -5.28 -38.31
C ASP A 126 -7.27 -6.55 -38.89
N ALA A 127 -7.47 -7.60 -38.08
CA ALA A 127 -8.07 -8.85 -38.53
C ALA A 127 -9.52 -8.67 -39.03
N THR A 128 -10.32 -7.84 -38.34
CA THR A 128 -11.72 -7.59 -38.72
C THR A 128 -11.80 -6.77 -40.01
N THR A 129 -10.88 -5.83 -40.20
CA THR A 129 -10.80 -5.00 -41.42
C THR A 129 -10.41 -5.86 -42.63
N THR A 130 -9.42 -6.75 -42.48
CA THR A 130 -9.01 -7.67 -43.56
C THR A 130 -10.14 -8.59 -43.99
N ILE A 131 -10.86 -9.20 -43.03
CA ILE A 131 -11.97 -10.11 -43.35
C ILE A 131 -13.09 -9.36 -44.09
N MET A 132 -13.43 -8.15 -43.65
CA MET A 132 -14.48 -7.35 -44.30
C MET A 132 -14.10 -6.97 -45.74
N THR A 133 -12.83 -6.63 -46.00
CA THR A 133 -12.34 -6.37 -47.37
C THR A 133 -12.37 -7.62 -48.26
N ASP A 134 -12.03 -8.79 -47.72
CA ASP A 134 -12.06 -10.04 -48.49
C ASP A 134 -13.48 -10.49 -48.81
N VAL A 135 -14.42 -10.34 -47.88
CA VAL A 135 -15.84 -10.65 -48.11
C VAL A 135 -16.42 -9.74 -49.18
N TYR A 136 -16.20 -8.43 -49.09
CA TYR A 136 -16.68 -7.48 -50.09
C TYR A 136 -16.10 -7.76 -51.48
N ARG A 137 -14.80 -8.10 -51.56
CA ARG A 137 -14.15 -8.50 -52.81
C ARG A 137 -14.78 -9.78 -53.39
N ALA A 138 -15.06 -10.78 -52.56
CA ALA A 138 -15.67 -12.04 -52.99
C ALA A 138 -17.12 -11.86 -53.51
N GLU A 139 -17.90 -10.99 -52.86
CA GLU A 139 -19.25 -10.63 -53.30
C GLU A 139 -19.24 -9.92 -54.65
N LEU A 140 -18.30 -8.98 -54.84
CA LEU A 140 -18.16 -8.22 -56.09
C LEU A 140 -17.78 -9.12 -57.28
N VAL A 141 -16.89 -10.09 -57.04
CA VAL A 141 -16.53 -11.11 -58.05
C VAL A 141 -17.74 -11.98 -58.41
N ARG A 142 -18.51 -12.45 -57.41
CA ARG A 142 -19.75 -13.22 -57.65
C ARG A 142 -20.80 -12.45 -58.43
N ALA A 143 -20.96 -11.16 -58.17
CA ALA A 143 -21.89 -10.31 -58.90
C ALA A 143 -21.48 -10.14 -60.36
N ARG A 144 -20.17 -10.06 -60.64
CA ARG A 144 -19.62 -9.90 -61.99
C ARG A 144 -19.71 -11.16 -62.85
N THR A 145 -19.61 -12.36 -62.26
CA THR A 145 -19.74 -13.64 -62.99
C THR A 145 -21.18 -14.10 -63.26
N ARG A 146 -22.18 -13.35 -62.77
CA ARG A 146 -23.61 -13.64 -63.00
C ARG A 146 -24.22 -12.88 -64.20
N ILE A 147 -23.38 -12.20 -64.98
CA ILE A 147 -23.70 -11.53 -66.25
C ILE A 147 -22.94 -12.27 -67.34
#